data_AF-A0AAD8B402-F1
#
_entry.id   AF-A0AAD8B402-F1
#
_cell.length_a   1.000
_cell.length_b   1.000
_cell.length_c   1.000
_cell.angle_alpha   90.00
_cell.angle_beta   90.00
_cell.angle_gamma   90.00
#
_symmetry.space_group_name_H-M   'P 1'
#
loop_
_entity.id
_entity.type
_entity.pdbx_description
1 polymer ?
#
loop_
_entity_poly.entity_id
_entity_poly.type
_entity_poly.pdbx_seq_one_letter_code
_entity_poly.pdbx_strand_id
1 'polypeptide(L)'
;MADASIRKMKTMSNNNVMYPPSRPVSAKGLPLKGEPVQIVIATENHTFDLDEPALEKILLRKDVQDKMVAIVSVAGAFRKGKSFLLDFFLRYLSAGGEEDWLGDDNAPLEGFSWRGGSDRDTTGILMWSEPFFMTNKNGEEVVILLMDTQGAFDSESTVKDCATIFALSTMISSVQ
;
A
#
# COMPACT_ATOMS: atom_id res chain seq x y z
N MET A 1 19.95 46.98 -26.03
CA MET A 1 20.51 45.86 -25.23
C MET A 1 20.18 46.20 -23.79
N ALA A 2 19.37 45.36 -23.12
CA ALA A 2 18.50 45.67 -21.95
C ALA A 2 17.39 46.70 -22.29
N ASP A 3 16.15 46.64 -21.81
CA ASP A 3 15.60 46.08 -20.57
C ASP A 3 14.12 45.73 -20.84
N ALA A 4 13.72 44.47 -20.62
CA ALA A 4 12.35 43.99 -20.78
C ALA A 4 11.58 44.14 -19.46
N SER A 5 11.59 45.35 -18.92
CA SER A 5 10.65 45.79 -17.89
C SER A 5 9.34 46.15 -18.60
N ILE A 6 8.25 45.47 -18.24
CA ILE A 6 6.83 45.62 -18.65
C ILE A 6 6.31 44.29 -19.23
N ARG A 7 6.00 43.36 -18.33
CA ARG A 7 4.75 42.58 -18.42
C ARG A 7 4.47 41.87 -17.10
N LYS A 8 3.26 42.16 -16.60
CA LYS A 8 2.50 41.47 -15.55
C LYS A 8 2.80 41.87 -14.10
N MET A 9 2.34 43.08 -13.75
CA MET A 9 1.39 43.16 -12.63
C MET A 9 0.16 42.30 -12.99
N LYS A 10 -0.01 41.17 -12.30
CA LYS A 10 -1.33 40.56 -12.10
C LYS A 10 -1.30 39.78 -10.79
N THR A 11 -1.89 40.41 -9.78
CA THR A 11 -2.63 39.80 -8.66
C THR A 11 -1.91 38.73 -7.84
N MET A 12 -1.41 39.16 -6.68
CA MET A 12 -1.38 38.33 -5.48
C MET A 12 -2.79 37.79 -5.21
N SER A 13 -2.95 36.47 -5.32
CA SER A 13 -4.01 35.72 -4.65
C SER A 13 -3.31 34.72 -3.75
N ASN A 14 -3.15 35.10 -2.49
CA ASN A 14 -2.84 34.19 -1.41
C ASN A 14 -4.07 33.30 -1.20
N ASN A 15 -4.00 32.06 -1.66
CA ASN A 15 -4.86 30.97 -1.21
C ASN A 15 -4.02 29.68 -1.15
N ASN A 16 -3.02 29.67 -0.26
CA ASN A 16 -2.47 28.41 0.24
C ASN A 16 -3.43 27.85 1.28
N VAL A 17 -4.58 27.37 0.81
CA VAL A 17 -5.33 26.36 1.55
C VAL A 17 -4.56 25.07 1.34
N MET A 18 -3.73 24.68 2.32
CA MET A 18 -3.27 23.30 2.39
C MET A 18 -4.50 22.45 2.63
N TYR A 19 -5.04 21.87 1.56
CA TYR A 19 -5.94 20.75 1.71
C TYR A 19 -5.18 19.67 2.49
N PRO A 20 -5.75 19.10 3.55
CA PRO A 20 -5.16 17.90 4.13
C PRO A 20 -4.97 16.88 3.00
N PRO A 21 -3.90 16.07 3.03
CA PRO A 21 -3.73 15.02 2.02
C PRO A 21 -5.04 14.24 1.94
N SER A 22 -5.61 14.16 0.73
CA SER A 22 -6.87 13.47 0.48
C SER A 22 -6.72 12.04 0.99
N ARG A 23 -7.55 11.64 1.96
CA ARG A 23 -7.53 10.26 2.46
C ARG A 23 -7.94 9.32 1.31
N PRO A 24 -7.27 8.16 1.18
CA PRO A 24 -7.65 7.16 0.19
C PRO A 24 -9.16 6.87 0.25
N VAL A 25 -9.85 6.73 -0.88
CA VAL A 25 -11.29 6.46 -0.94
C VAL A 25 -11.61 5.10 -1.56
N SER A 26 -12.69 4.48 -1.08
CA SER A 26 -13.25 3.25 -1.61
C SER A 26 -14.00 3.48 -2.92
N ALA A 27 -14.48 2.39 -3.51
CA ALA A 27 -15.31 2.40 -4.73
C ALA A 27 -16.54 3.32 -4.64
N LYS A 28 -17.04 3.58 -3.42
CA LYS A 28 -18.21 4.42 -3.14
C LYS A 28 -17.85 5.86 -2.73
N GLY A 29 -16.57 6.24 -2.86
CA GLY A 29 -16.08 7.55 -2.41
C GLY A 29 -16.00 7.70 -0.89
N LEU A 30 -16.16 6.61 -0.13
CA LEU A 30 -16.00 6.63 1.33
C LEU A 30 -14.51 6.52 1.68
N PRO A 31 -13.99 7.24 2.68
CA PRO A 31 -12.59 7.08 3.08
C PRO A 31 -12.26 5.62 3.42
N LEU A 32 -11.21 5.07 2.81
CA LEU A 32 -10.60 3.82 3.22
C LEU A 32 -10.12 3.95 4.66
N LYS A 33 -10.31 2.87 5.41
CA LYS A 33 -9.71 2.73 6.73
C LYS A 33 -8.34 2.10 6.55
N GLY A 34 -7.32 2.77 7.07
CA GLY A 34 -5.94 2.31 7.02
C GLY A 34 -5.09 3.06 6.00
N GLU A 35 -3.82 2.68 5.99
CA GLU A 35 -2.74 3.24 5.20
C GLU A 35 -1.64 2.20 5.03
N PRO A 36 -0.78 2.30 4.00
CA PRO A 36 0.34 1.40 3.84
C PRO A 36 1.41 1.71 4.90
N VAL A 37 1.75 0.72 5.72
CA VAL A 37 2.75 0.84 6.79
C VAL A 37 3.95 -0.01 6.44
N GLN A 38 5.13 0.60 6.44
CA GLN A 38 6.36 -0.13 6.19
C GLN A 38 6.76 -0.95 7.42
N ILE A 39 6.86 -2.27 7.24
CA ILE A 39 7.20 -3.21 8.30
C ILE A 39 8.60 -3.78 8.13
N VAL A 40 9.10 -3.88 6.90
CA VAL A 40 10.51 -4.20 6.63
C VAL A 40 11.11 -3.07 5.80
N ILE A 41 12.21 -2.51 6.30
CA ILE A 41 12.93 -1.40 5.70
C ILE A 41 14.20 -1.97 5.06
N ALA A 42 14.35 -1.79 3.75
CA ALA A 42 15.59 -2.10 3.05
C ALA A 42 16.50 -0.88 3.11
N THR A 43 17.66 -1.02 3.73
CA THR A 43 18.63 0.08 3.88
C THR A 43 19.52 0.21 2.66
N GLU A 44 20.18 1.37 2.52
CA GLU A 44 21.18 1.60 1.47
C GLU A 44 22.39 0.66 1.57
N ASN A 45 22.64 0.07 2.75
CA ASN A 45 23.75 -0.86 2.98
C ASN A 45 23.38 -2.33 2.71
N HIS A 46 22.29 -2.59 1.99
CA HIS A 46 21.80 -3.95 1.70
C HIS A 46 21.53 -4.78 2.97
N THR A 47 21.02 -4.10 4.02
CA THR A 47 20.50 -4.73 5.24
C THR A 47 18.99 -4.52 5.35
N PHE A 48 18.35 -5.31 6.22
CA PHE A 48 16.92 -5.26 6.44
C PHE A 48 16.64 -5.03 7.91
N ASP A 49 15.88 -3.97 8.20
CA ASP A 49 15.43 -3.65 9.55
C ASP A 49 13.92 -3.90 9.65
N LEU A 50 13.49 -4.48 10.77
CA LEU A 50 12.08 -4.69 11.09
C LEU A 50 11.58 -3.51 11.93
N ASP A 51 10.52 -2.86 11.48
CA ASP A 51 9.79 -1.89 12.31
C ASP A 51 8.84 -2.65 13.23
N GLU A 52 9.40 -3.21 14.31
CA GLU A 52 8.63 -3.97 15.31
C GLU A 52 7.48 -3.13 15.88
N PRO A 53 7.66 -1.86 16.32
CA PRO A 53 6.56 -1.04 16.83
C PRO A 53 5.42 -0.84 15.82
N ALA A 54 5.73 -0.67 14.52
CA ALA A 54 4.71 -0.55 13.49
C ALA A 54 3.95 -1.86 13.29
N LEU A 55 4.67 -2.99 13.26
CA LEU A 55 4.07 -4.31 13.09
C LEU A 55 3.20 -4.70 14.30
N GLU A 56 3.67 -4.44 15.53
CA GLU A 56 2.92 -4.68 16.76
C GLU A 56 1.60 -3.91 16.80
N LYS A 57 1.59 -2.65 16.32
CA LYS A 57 0.36 -1.84 16.22
C LYS A 57 -0.71 -2.44 15.31
N ILE A 58 -0.33 -3.34 14.40
CA ILE A 58 -1.26 -4.02 13.49
C ILE A 58 -1.63 -5.39 14.06
N LEU A 59 -0.62 -6.23 14.35
CA LEU A 59 -0.83 -7.63 14.72
C LEU A 59 -1.24 -7.84 16.19
N LEU A 60 -0.79 -6.96 17.10
CA LEU A 60 -1.12 -7.04 18.53
C LEU A 60 -2.32 -6.17 18.91
N ARG A 61 -3.11 -5.71 17.94
CA ARG A 61 -4.41 -5.09 18.24
C ARG A 61 -5.29 -6.09 18.98
N LYS A 62 -6.02 -5.63 19.99
CA LYS A 62 -6.89 -6.48 20.83
C LYS A 62 -7.96 -7.25 20.05
N ASP A 63 -8.39 -6.71 18.91
CA ASP A 63 -9.36 -7.32 18.01
C ASP A 63 -8.73 -8.33 17.03
N VAL A 64 -7.38 -8.43 16.96
CA VAL A 64 -6.62 -9.26 16.00
C VAL A 64 -5.77 -10.34 16.68
N GLN A 65 -5.07 -10.01 17.77
CA GLN A 65 -3.95 -10.80 18.33
C GLN A 65 -4.24 -12.29 18.62
N ASP A 66 -5.51 -12.62 18.90
CA ASP A 66 -5.95 -13.96 19.28
C ASP A 66 -6.78 -14.64 18.16
N LYS A 67 -6.78 -14.10 16.94
CA LYS A 67 -7.56 -14.58 15.80
C LYS A 67 -6.69 -15.29 14.76
N MET A 68 -7.32 -16.16 13.97
CA MET A 68 -6.72 -16.70 12.76
C MET A 68 -6.45 -15.57 11.76
N VAL A 69 -5.23 -15.49 11.26
CA VAL A 69 -4.81 -14.48 10.28
C VAL A 69 -4.46 -15.14 8.96
N ALA A 70 -4.99 -14.59 7.87
CA ALA A 70 -4.58 -14.88 6.50
C ALA A 70 -3.85 -13.66 5.93
N ILE A 71 -2.59 -13.83 5.56
CA ILE A 71 -1.80 -12.78 4.92
C ILE A 71 -1.79 -13.03 3.41
N VAL A 72 -2.30 -12.08 2.64
CA VAL A 72 -2.25 -12.09 1.18
C VAL A 72 -1.12 -11.18 0.73
N SER A 73 -0.12 -11.79 0.10
CA SER A 73 1.06 -11.11 -0.43
C SER A 73 0.98 -11.02 -1.94
N VAL A 74 1.51 -9.95 -2.53
CA VAL A 74 1.83 -9.92 -3.96
C VAL A 74 3.31 -9.64 -4.13
N ALA A 75 4.04 -10.62 -4.65
CA ALA A 75 5.46 -10.53 -4.96
C ALA A 75 5.72 -10.85 -6.43
N GLY A 76 6.81 -10.30 -6.97
CA GLY A 76 7.16 -10.50 -8.36
C GLY A 76 8.07 -9.40 -8.90
N ALA A 77 8.28 -9.43 -10.21
CA ALA A 77 9.19 -8.51 -10.88
C ALA A 77 8.79 -7.04 -10.67
N PHE A 78 9.82 -6.19 -10.68
CA PHE A 78 9.69 -4.74 -10.67
C PHE A 78 8.82 -4.23 -11.84
N ARG A 79 7.97 -3.23 -11.56
CA ARG A 79 7.05 -2.56 -12.52
C ARG A 79 6.01 -3.46 -13.20
N LYS A 80 5.51 -4.48 -12.50
CA LYS A 80 4.43 -5.37 -13.01
C LYS A 80 3.04 -5.12 -12.42
N GLY A 81 2.83 -3.98 -11.74
CA GLY A 81 1.51 -3.59 -11.24
C GLY A 81 1.06 -4.31 -9.96
N LYS A 82 2.00 -4.67 -9.07
CA LYS A 82 1.69 -5.37 -7.80
C LYS A 82 0.80 -4.55 -6.88
N SER A 83 1.24 -3.34 -6.54
CA SER A 83 0.50 -2.39 -5.69
C SER A 83 -0.85 -2.00 -6.32
N PHE A 84 -0.88 -1.81 -7.65
CA PHE A 84 -2.11 -1.59 -8.41
C PHE A 84 -3.12 -2.76 -8.27
N LEU A 85 -2.65 -4.01 -8.31
CA LEU A 85 -3.50 -5.18 -8.07
C LEU A 85 -4.00 -5.22 -6.61
N LEU A 86 -3.12 -4.95 -5.65
CA LEU A 86 -3.48 -4.91 -4.23
C LEU A 86 -4.54 -3.86 -3.92
N ASP A 87 -4.53 -2.72 -4.61
CA ASP A 87 -5.58 -1.70 -4.43
C ASP A 87 -6.96 -2.18 -4.89
N PHE A 88 -7.05 -3.07 -5.88
CA PHE A 88 -8.33 -3.72 -6.20
C PHE A 88 -8.76 -4.70 -5.10
N PHE A 89 -7.81 -5.37 -4.44
CA PHE A 89 -8.13 -6.21 -3.28
C PHE A 89 -8.61 -5.36 -2.10
N LEU A 90 -7.97 -4.21 -1.84
CA LEU A 90 -8.44 -3.23 -0.86
C LEU A 90 -9.87 -2.78 -1.16
N ARG A 91 -10.16 -2.48 -2.43
CA ARG A 91 -11.49 -2.06 -2.87
C ARG A 91 -12.53 -3.16 -2.64
N TYR A 92 -12.23 -4.41 -3.03
CA TYR A 92 -13.10 -5.57 -2.80
C TYR A 92 -13.36 -5.83 -1.31
N LEU A 93 -12.29 -5.90 -0.50
CA LEU A 93 -12.39 -6.18 0.93
C LEU A 93 -13.12 -5.06 1.69
N SER A 94 -12.90 -3.80 1.29
CA SER A 94 -13.61 -2.65 1.87
C SER A 94 -15.09 -2.62 1.51
N ALA A 95 -15.49 -3.25 0.41
CA ALA A 95 -16.89 -3.42 0.03
C ALA A 95 -17.58 -4.58 0.78
N GLY A 96 -16.86 -5.35 1.59
CA GLY A 96 -17.45 -6.42 2.42
C GLY A 96 -18.15 -7.53 1.62
N GLY A 97 -17.75 -7.75 0.36
CA GLY A 97 -18.34 -8.78 -0.51
C GLY A 97 -19.63 -8.37 -1.24
N GLU A 98 -19.93 -7.07 -1.34
CA GLU A 98 -21.01 -6.59 -2.21
C GLU A 98 -20.77 -6.90 -3.70
N GLU A 99 -21.84 -7.09 -4.47
CA GLU A 99 -21.75 -7.40 -5.91
C GLU A 99 -21.11 -6.26 -6.72
N ASP A 100 -21.44 -5.00 -6.39
CA ASP A 100 -20.90 -3.80 -7.04
C ASP A 100 -19.67 -3.24 -6.29
N TRP A 101 -18.74 -4.12 -5.93
CA TRP A 101 -17.53 -3.75 -5.19
C TRP A 101 -16.56 -2.90 -6.02
N LEU A 102 -16.61 -2.99 -7.35
CA LEU A 102 -15.72 -2.23 -8.23
C LEU A 102 -16.07 -0.74 -8.24
N GLY A 103 -17.35 -0.41 -7.96
CA GLY A 103 -17.88 0.93 -7.82
C GLY A 103 -17.86 1.74 -9.10
N ASP A 104 -17.87 3.06 -8.95
CA ASP A 104 -17.89 4.00 -10.08
C ASP A 104 -16.61 3.87 -10.93
N ASP A 105 -16.78 3.75 -12.25
CA ASP A 105 -15.70 3.72 -13.24
C ASP A 105 -14.77 4.95 -13.15
N ASN A 106 -15.27 6.06 -12.60
CA ASN A 106 -14.52 7.29 -12.41
C ASN A 106 -13.89 7.42 -11.01
N ALA A 107 -14.17 6.50 -10.08
CA ALA A 107 -13.59 6.55 -8.74
C ALA A 107 -12.10 6.19 -8.78
N PRO A 108 -11.21 7.02 -8.21
CA PRO A 108 -9.77 6.77 -8.22
C PRO A 108 -9.42 5.49 -7.46
N LEU A 109 -8.41 4.76 -7.94
CA LEU A 109 -7.86 3.60 -7.27
C LEU A 109 -6.75 4.06 -6.32
N GLU A 110 -7.02 4.01 -5.02
CA GLU A 110 -6.17 4.53 -3.97
C GLU A 110 -5.88 3.44 -2.93
N GLY A 111 -4.73 3.53 -2.26
CA GLY A 111 -4.27 2.50 -1.33
C GLY A 111 -2.76 2.52 -1.18
N PHE A 112 -2.12 1.42 -1.56
CA PHE A 112 -0.66 1.37 -1.67
C PHE A 112 -0.18 2.37 -2.73
N SER A 113 0.98 2.97 -2.53
CA SER A 113 1.54 3.87 -3.55
C SER A 113 1.82 3.08 -4.82
N TRP A 114 1.33 3.60 -5.94
CA TRP A 114 1.70 3.15 -7.27
C TRP A 114 1.73 4.32 -8.24
N ARG A 115 2.69 4.30 -9.16
CA ARG A 115 2.79 5.27 -10.25
C ARG A 115 3.29 4.63 -11.52
N GLY A 116 2.91 5.18 -12.68
CA GLY A 116 3.60 4.93 -13.95
C GLY A 116 5.06 5.42 -13.95
N GLY A 117 5.89 4.99 -14.90
CA GLY A 117 7.31 5.37 -14.99
C GLY A 117 8.31 4.21 -14.87
N SER A 118 9.61 4.54 -14.88
CA SER A 118 10.72 3.58 -14.73
C SER A 118 11.20 3.42 -13.28
N ASP A 119 10.95 4.42 -12.44
CA ASP A 119 11.54 4.50 -11.12
C ASP A 119 10.77 3.68 -10.10
N ARG A 120 11.48 3.29 -9.04
CA ARG A 120 10.91 2.48 -7.97
C ARG A 120 9.93 3.28 -7.12
N ASP A 121 8.98 2.55 -6.55
CA ASP A 121 7.92 3.11 -5.70
C ASP A 121 7.89 2.39 -4.36
N THR A 122 7.76 1.07 -4.38
CA THR A 122 7.77 0.21 -3.18
C THR A 122 9.19 -0.26 -2.84
N THR A 123 9.63 -0.04 -1.59
CA THR A 123 10.86 -0.62 -1.03
C THR A 123 10.54 -1.48 0.19
N GLY A 124 11.33 -2.54 0.43
CA GLY A 124 11.10 -3.45 1.55
C GLY A 124 9.75 -4.18 1.49
N ILE A 125 9.04 -4.23 2.63
CA ILE A 125 7.70 -4.83 2.76
C ILE A 125 6.77 -3.84 3.45
N LEU A 126 5.60 -3.61 2.86
CA LEU A 126 4.53 -2.82 3.44
C LEU A 126 3.33 -3.70 3.76
N MET A 127 2.65 -3.39 4.86
CA MET A 127 1.40 -4.01 5.27
C MET A 127 0.31 -2.97 5.36
N TRP A 128 -0.91 -3.30 4.94
CA TRP A 128 -2.05 -2.41 5.16
C TRP A 128 -2.41 -2.36 6.65
N SER A 129 -2.55 -1.17 7.23
CA SER A 129 -2.72 -1.02 8.67
C SER A 129 -4.08 -1.42 9.23
N GLU A 130 -5.12 -1.49 8.38
CA GLU A 130 -6.45 -1.89 8.80
C GLU A 130 -6.74 -3.37 8.45
N PRO A 131 -6.96 -4.24 9.44
CA PRO A 131 -7.34 -5.63 9.23
C PRO A 131 -8.78 -5.75 8.72
N PHE A 132 -9.02 -6.71 7.83
CA PHE A 132 -10.35 -7.05 7.34
C PHE A 132 -10.88 -8.30 8.04
N PHE A 133 -12.02 -8.18 8.72
CA PHE A 133 -12.65 -9.29 9.42
C PHE A 133 -13.67 -9.97 8.53
N MET A 134 -13.48 -11.26 8.26
CA MET A 134 -14.33 -12.04 7.38
C MET A 134 -14.74 -13.35 8.05
N THR A 135 -15.88 -13.89 7.65
CA THR A 135 -16.31 -15.23 8.04
C THR A 135 -16.15 -16.16 6.85
N ASN A 136 -15.45 -17.27 7.03
CA ASN A 136 -15.26 -18.25 5.96
C ASN A 136 -16.52 -19.11 5.75
N LYS A 137 -16.50 -20.01 4.75
CA LYS A 137 -17.62 -20.91 4.44
C LYS A 137 -17.97 -21.89 5.57
N ASN A 138 -17.06 -22.12 6.51
CA ASN A 138 -17.24 -22.98 7.67
C ASN A 138 -17.81 -22.22 8.88
N GLY A 139 -18.02 -20.89 8.77
CA GLY A 139 -18.46 -20.06 9.89
C GLY A 139 -17.34 -19.57 10.81
N GLU A 140 -16.07 -19.79 10.45
CA GLU A 140 -14.92 -19.37 11.26
C GLU A 140 -14.53 -17.92 10.93
N GLU A 141 -14.23 -17.13 11.96
CA GLU A 141 -13.69 -15.79 11.78
C GLU A 141 -12.22 -15.86 11.35
N VAL A 142 -11.88 -15.12 10.29
CA VAL A 142 -10.52 -14.98 9.77
C VAL A 142 -10.24 -13.49 9.56
N VAL A 143 -9.06 -13.06 10.01
CA VAL A 143 -8.54 -11.72 9.76
C VAL A 143 -7.70 -11.75 8.49
N ILE A 144 -8.02 -10.92 7.52
CA ILE A 144 -7.24 -10.76 6.29
C ILE A 144 -6.36 -9.52 6.40
N LEU A 145 -5.08 -9.69 6.10
CA LEU A 145 -4.10 -8.61 5.97
C LEU A 145 -3.50 -8.64 4.56
N LEU A 146 -3.29 -7.46 3.99
CA LEU A 146 -2.63 -7.29 2.69
C LEU A 146 -1.19 -6.85 2.87
N MET A 147 -0.31 -7.44 2.07
CA MET A 147 1.12 -7.17 2.11
C MET A 147 1.65 -6.88 0.70
N ASP A 148 2.19 -5.68 0.51
CA ASP A 148 2.91 -5.29 -0.70
C ASP A 148 4.41 -5.45 -0.51
N THR A 149 5.10 -5.83 -1.58
CA THR A 149 6.53 -6.15 -1.54
C THR A 149 7.29 -5.39 -2.60
N GLN A 150 8.54 -5.11 -2.30
CA GLN A 150 9.48 -4.60 -3.28
C GLN A 150 9.52 -5.49 -4.52
N GLY A 151 9.55 -4.86 -5.70
CA GLY A 151 9.73 -5.59 -6.95
C GLY A 151 11.12 -6.19 -7.07
N ALA A 152 11.21 -7.45 -7.47
CA ALA A 152 12.50 -8.09 -7.73
C ALA A 152 13.16 -7.52 -9.00
N PHE A 153 14.50 -7.52 -9.01
CA PHE A 153 15.35 -7.16 -10.16
C PHE A 153 15.19 -5.72 -10.65
N ASP A 154 15.09 -4.76 -9.72
CA ASP A 154 15.28 -3.35 -10.08
C ASP A 154 16.77 -3.02 -10.28
N SER A 155 17.08 -1.77 -10.64
CA SER A 155 18.44 -1.31 -10.91
C SER A 155 19.29 -1.04 -9.66
N GLU A 156 18.70 -1.12 -8.46
CA GLU A 156 19.33 -0.68 -7.20
C GLU A 156 19.50 -1.84 -6.21
N SER A 157 18.80 -2.95 -6.39
CA SER A 157 18.77 -4.09 -5.49
C SER A 157 19.72 -5.19 -5.92
N THR A 158 20.37 -5.83 -4.94
CA THR A 158 21.14 -7.04 -5.20
C THR A 158 20.23 -8.26 -5.35
N VAL A 159 20.78 -9.35 -5.90
CA VAL A 159 20.11 -10.66 -5.93
C VAL A 159 19.77 -11.13 -4.50
N LYS A 160 20.66 -10.85 -3.54
CA LYS A 160 20.44 -11.16 -2.13
C LYS A 160 19.24 -10.40 -1.60
N ASP A 161 19.12 -9.11 -1.92
CA ASP A 161 18.01 -8.29 -1.42
C ASP A 161 16.66 -8.81 -1.92
N CYS A 162 16.58 -9.10 -3.22
CA CYS A 162 15.39 -9.65 -3.84
C CYS A 162 15.03 -11.01 -3.23
N ALA A 163 16.02 -11.88 -3.03
CA ALA A 163 15.81 -13.20 -2.43
C ALA A 163 15.35 -13.11 -0.98
N THR A 164 15.90 -12.17 -0.19
CA THR A 164 15.48 -11.96 1.20
C THR A 164 14.03 -11.47 1.28
N ILE A 165 13.65 -10.45 0.51
CA ILE A 165 12.27 -9.95 0.50
C ILE A 165 11.30 -11.04 0.05
N PHE A 166 11.62 -11.74 -1.04
CA PHE A 166 10.76 -12.80 -1.56
C PHE A 166 10.63 -13.97 -0.58
N ALA A 167 11.72 -14.38 0.07
CA ALA A 167 11.69 -15.45 1.06
C ALA A 167 10.87 -15.05 2.28
N LEU A 168 11.10 -13.85 2.83
CA LEU A 168 10.33 -13.34 3.97
C LEU A 168 8.85 -13.25 3.64
N SER A 169 8.48 -12.66 2.50
CA SER A 169 7.08 -12.53 2.09
C SER A 169 6.40 -13.89 1.95
N THR A 170 7.09 -14.85 1.33
CA THR A 170 6.57 -16.21 1.14
C THR A 170 6.38 -16.94 2.47
N MET A 171 7.34 -16.84 3.40
CA MET A 171 7.28 -17.53 4.69
C MET A 171 6.15 -17.04 5.59
N ILE A 172 5.81 -15.75 5.52
CA ILE A 172 4.77 -15.15 6.37
C ILE A 172 3.40 -15.11 5.70
N SER A 173 3.35 -15.15 4.37
CA SER A 173 2.09 -15.14 3.62
C SER A 173 1.37 -16.49 3.70
N SER A 174 0.05 -16.45 3.77
CA SER A 174 -0.79 -17.63 3.55
C SER A 174 -1.07 -17.84 2.06
N VAL A 175 -1.02 -16.76 1.27
CA VAL A 175 -1.20 -16.75 -0.18
C VAL A 175 -0.17 -15.79 -0.79
N GLN A 176 0.52 -16.23 -1.84
CA GLN A 176 1.58 -15.49 -2.53
C GLN A 176 1.29 -15.33 -4.02
#